data_AF-A0A937PBK7-F1
#
_entry.id   AF-A0A937PBK7-F1
#
_cell.length_a   1.000
_cell.length_b   1.000
_cell.length_c   1.000
_cell.angle_alpha   90.00
_cell.angle_beta   90.00
_cell.angle_gamma   90.00
#
_symmetry.space_group_name_H-M   'P 1'
#
loop_
_entity.id
_entity.type
_entity.pdbx_description
1 polymer ?
#
loop_
_entity_poly.entity_id
_entity_poly.type
_entity_poly.pdbx_seq_one_letter_code
_entity_poly.pdbx_strand_id
1 'polypeptide(L)'
;MQKKFLTTLLSLCVLLSSTFAQDEEEPDYFTSPFQFTFLFPPLSTNGFHNSRTVNKISLNLLLGRSGGVDGVELGGFINSDKYFVKGMQVAGFGNISGGSAIGAQVSGFFNYQETLHAEHNLQAI
;
A
#
# COMPACT_ATOMS: atom_id res chain seq x y z
N MET A 1 -33.23 -10.40 8.07
CA MET A 1 -32.82 -9.23 7.24
C MET A 1 -31.31 -8.98 7.21
N GLN A 2 -30.55 -9.34 8.26
CA GLN A 2 -29.10 -9.07 8.37
C GLN A 2 -28.19 -9.86 7.39
N LYS A 3 -28.55 -11.11 7.03
CA LYS A 3 -27.70 -11.95 6.15
C LYS A 3 -27.61 -11.43 4.71
N LYS A 4 -28.66 -10.78 4.20
CA LYS A 4 -28.66 -10.18 2.85
C LYS A 4 -27.77 -8.94 2.76
N PHE A 5 -27.67 -8.18 3.86
CA PHE A 5 -26.80 -7.00 3.93
C PHE A 5 -25.32 -7.38 3.92
N LEU A 6 -24.97 -8.45 4.64
CA LEU A 6 -23.60 -8.98 4.65
C LEU A 6 -23.17 -9.52 3.27
N THR A 7 -24.08 -10.19 2.55
CA THR A 7 -23.79 -10.66 1.19
C THR A 7 -23.63 -9.50 0.22
N THR A 8 -24.45 -8.45 0.29
CA THR A 8 -24.31 -7.29 -0.60
C THR A 8 -23.03 -6.50 -0.34
N LEU A 9 -22.60 -6.39 0.93
CA LEU A 9 -21.34 -5.74 1.29
C LEU A 9 -20.12 -6.52 0.78
N LEU A 10 -20.16 -7.85 0.85
CA LEU A 10 -19.11 -8.72 0.33
C LEU A 10 -19.02 -8.65 -1.21
N SER A 11 -20.16 -8.52 -1.90
CA SER A 11 -20.21 -8.35 -3.36
C SER A 11 -19.63 -7.01 -3.82
N LEU A 12 -19.77 -5.95 -3.02
CA LEU A 12 -19.30 -4.61 -3.38
C LEU A 12 -17.76 -4.50 -3.31
N CYS A 13 -17.11 -5.27 -2.42
CA CYS A 13 -15.64 -5.35 -2.35
C CYS A 13 -14.99 -6.02 -3.58
N VAL A 14 -15.74 -6.81 -4.35
CA VAL A 14 -15.20 -7.60 -5.48
C VAL A 14 -15.21 -6.80 -6.80
N LEU A 15 -15.89 -5.65 -6.87
CA LEU A 15 -16.12 -4.92 -8.12
C LEU A 15 -15.12 -3.78 -8.41
N LEU A 16 -14.04 -3.64 -7.63
CA LEU A 16 -13.05 -2.56 -7.79
C LEU A 16 -11.65 -3.04 -8.24
N SER A 17 -11.51 -4.31 -8.62
CA SER A 17 -10.22 -4.89 -9.01
C SER A 17 -9.94 -4.69 -10.49
N SER A 18 -9.47 -3.51 -10.88
CA SER A 18 -8.80 -3.36 -12.17
C SER A 18 -7.70 -2.32 -12.10
N THR A 19 -6.44 -2.78 -12.05
CA THR A 19 -5.30 -2.00 -12.49
C THR A 19 -4.21 -2.90 -13.08
N PHE A 20 -3.64 -2.42 -14.18
CA PHE A 20 -2.67 -3.08 -15.04
C PHE A 20 -1.28 -3.07 -14.38
N ALA A 21 -0.53 -4.16 -14.54
CA ALA A 21 0.86 -4.26 -14.12
C ALA A 21 1.74 -3.36 -15.01
N GLN A 22 2.46 -2.42 -14.39
CA GLN A 22 3.52 -1.65 -15.02
C GLN A 22 4.80 -1.95 -14.23
N ASP A 23 5.81 -2.49 -14.92
CA ASP A 23 7.10 -2.88 -14.37
C ASP A 23 7.92 -1.61 -14.09
N GLU A 24 8.27 -1.36 -12.82
CA GLU A 24 9.07 -0.21 -12.42
C GLU A 24 10.50 -0.65 -12.07
N GLU A 25 11.49 0.19 -12.37
CA GLU A 25 12.89 0.00 -11.92
C GLU A 25 12.93 -0.22 -10.40
N GLU A 26 13.46 -1.35 -9.95
CA GLU A 26 13.53 -1.74 -8.54
C GLU A 26 14.38 -0.72 -7.73
N PRO A 27 13.77 0.10 -6.86
CA PRO A 27 14.52 1.06 -6.06
C PRO A 27 15.42 0.35 -5.04
N ASP A 28 16.49 1.01 -4.56
CA ASP A 28 17.30 0.47 -3.47
C ASP A 28 16.54 0.56 -2.14
N TYR A 29 16.11 -0.60 -1.62
CA TYR A 29 15.37 -0.74 -0.37
C TYR A 29 15.80 -1.97 0.43
N PHE A 30 15.57 -1.92 1.73
CA PHE A 30 15.68 -3.07 2.63
C PHE A 30 14.42 -3.90 2.58
N THR A 31 14.51 -5.20 2.89
CA THR A 31 13.34 -6.06 3.03
C THR A 31 13.16 -6.47 4.49
N SER A 32 11.92 -6.46 4.99
CA SER A 32 11.57 -7.05 6.28
C SER A 32 10.43 -8.06 6.12
N PRO A 33 10.49 -9.23 6.77
CA PRO A 33 9.36 -10.17 6.75
C PRO A 33 8.13 -9.62 7.49
N PHE A 34 8.33 -8.75 8.48
CA PHE A 34 7.26 -8.25 9.34
C PHE A 34 7.51 -6.81 9.81
N GLN A 35 6.46 -6.00 9.81
CA GLN A 35 6.43 -4.65 10.38
C GLN A 35 5.19 -4.44 11.24
N PHE A 36 5.35 -3.74 12.36
CA PHE A 36 4.25 -3.17 13.11
C PHE A 36 4.46 -1.66 13.33
N THR A 37 3.46 -0.84 13.03
CA THR A 37 3.44 0.61 13.25
C THR A 37 2.27 1.00 14.14
N PHE A 38 2.57 1.66 15.27
CA PHE A 38 1.54 2.07 16.22
C PHE A 38 0.86 3.40 15.86
N LEU A 39 1.65 4.42 15.47
CA LEU A 39 1.10 5.76 15.25
C LEU A 39 1.61 6.40 13.96
N PHE A 40 2.88 6.80 13.90
CA PHE A 40 3.57 7.28 12.71
C PHE A 40 5.08 6.98 12.90
N PRO A 41 5.92 6.97 11.85
CA PRO A 41 7.36 6.74 11.99
C PRO A 41 7.97 7.86 12.85
N PRO A 42 8.65 7.58 13.99
CA PRO A 42 9.45 6.40 14.31
C PRO A 42 8.79 5.33 15.22
N LEU A 43 7.50 5.45 15.55
CA LEU A 43 6.77 4.48 16.37
C LEU A 43 6.36 3.24 15.55
N SER A 44 7.38 2.63 14.94
CA SER A 44 7.31 1.45 14.07
C SER A 44 8.51 0.55 14.35
N THR A 45 8.37 -0.76 14.12
CA THR A 45 9.48 -1.72 14.25
C THR A 45 10.66 -1.42 13.32
N ASN A 46 10.41 -0.74 12.20
CA ASN A 46 11.45 -0.31 11.25
C ASN A 46 12.03 1.09 11.55
N GLY A 47 11.53 1.76 12.60
CA GLY A 47 11.99 3.09 13.02
C GLY A 47 11.97 4.12 11.89
N PHE A 48 13.07 4.86 11.73
CA PHE A 48 13.24 5.88 10.68
C PHE A 48 13.55 5.30 9.28
N HIS A 49 13.84 4.00 9.19
CA HIS A 49 14.13 3.34 7.91
C HIS A 49 12.87 2.88 7.18
N ASN A 50 11.70 3.02 7.81
CA ASN A 50 10.41 2.53 7.31
C ASN A 50 10.17 2.88 5.83
N SER A 51 10.47 4.10 5.39
CA SER A 51 10.22 4.60 4.04
C SER A 51 11.19 4.04 2.99
N ARG A 52 12.15 3.22 3.41
CA ARG A 52 13.07 2.44 2.56
C ARG A 52 13.02 0.95 2.89
N THR A 53 12.00 0.49 3.59
CA THR A 53 11.82 -0.93 3.90
C THR A 53 10.57 -1.45 3.23
N VAL A 54 10.73 -2.46 2.37
CA VAL A 54 9.62 -3.23 1.78
C VAL A 54 9.27 -4.38 2.72
N ASN A 55 7.99 -4.53 3.04
CA ASN A 55 7.52 -5.51 4.01
C ASN A 55 6.68 -6.60 3.35
N LYS A 56 6.86 -7.85 3.79
CA LYS A 56 5.95 -8.95 3.40
C LYS A 56 4.64 -8.90 4.17
N ILE A 57 4.72 -8.57 5.46
CA ILE A 57 3.56 -8.39 6.33
C ILE A 57 3.74 -7.06 7.06
N SER A 58 2.79 -6.14 6.90
CA SER A 58 2.78 -4.84 7.59
C SER A 58 1.46 -4.66 8.34
N LEU A 59 1.55 -4.33 9.63
CA LEU A 59 0.40 -4.05 10.49
C LEU A 59 0.49 -2.62 11.01
N ASN A 60 -0.46 -1.77 10.66
CA ASN A 60 -0.46 -0.37 11.03
C ASN A 60 -1.74 -0.03 11.81
N LEU A 61 -1.63 0.60 12.97
CA LEU A 61 -2.81 0.96 13.76
C LEU A 61 -3.45 2.28 13.31
N LEU A 62 -2.66 3.33 13.09
CA LEU A 62 -3.17 4.66 12.70
C LEU A 62 -2.56 5.15 11.37
N LEU A 63 -1.30 5.62 11.37
CA LEU A 63 -0.62 6.10 10.16
C LEU A 63 0.54 5.16 9.82
N GLY A 64 0.23 4.15 9.00
CA GLY A 64 1.20 3.25 8.41
C GLY A 64 2.02 3.96 7.35
N ARG A 65 3.34 3.82 7.41
CA ARG A 65 4.21 4.24 6.32
C ARG A 65 5.30 3.23 6.08
N SER A 66 5.56 2.87 4.83
CA SER A 66 6.63 1.95 4.46
C SER A 66 7.28 2.31 3.12
N GLY A 67 8.35 1.60 2.74
CA GLY A 67 8.94 1.72 1.41
C GLY A 67 8.04 1.07 0.38
N GLY A 68 7.42 -0.05 0.73
CA GLY A 68 6.48 -0.77 -0.11
C GLY A 68 6.03 -2.07 0.55
N VAL A 69 5.14 -2.78 -0.14
CA VAL A 69 4.64 -4.07 0.32
C VAL A 69 4.82 -5.10 -0.79
N ASP A 70 5.36 -6.26 -0.43
CA ASP A 70 5.39 -7.46 -1.29
C ASP A 70 4.74 -8.61 -0.52
N GLY A 71 3.41 -8.53 -0.37
CA GLY A 71 2.61 -9.39 0.47
C GLY A 71 1.32 -8.72 0.95
N VAL A 72 1.17 -8.54 2.26
CA VAL A 72 -0.07 -8.03 2.88
C VAL A 72 0.22 -6.88 3.83
N GLU A 73 -0.53 -5.79 3.69
CA GLU A 73 -0.56 -4.70 4.64
C GLU A 73 -1.97 -4.42 5.15
N LEU A 74 -2.12 -4.38 6.48
CA LEU A 74 -3.38 -4.13 7.17
C LEU A 74 -3.25 -2.89 8.05
N GLY A 75 -4.12 -1.92 7.82
CA GLY A 75 -4.15 -0.60 8.44
C GLY A 75 -5.46 -0.31 9.16
N GLY A 76 -5.40 0.26 10.37
CA GLY A 76 -6.60 0.72 11.06
C GLY A 76 -7.19 2.01 10.47
N PHE A 77 -6.34 2.93 9.98
CA PHE A 77 -6.78 4.21 9.41
C PHE A 77 -6.16 4.49 8.04
N ILE A 78 -4.88 4.84 7.95
CA ILE A 78 -4.18 5.12 6.68
C ILE A 78 -2.94 4.25 6.53
N ASN A 79 -2.74 3.69 5.33
CA ASN A 79 -1.47 3.13 4.89
C ASN A 79 -0.87 3.98 3.77
N SER A 80 0.46 4.11 3.75
CA SER A 80 1.18 4.88 2.73
C SER A 80 2.52 4.23 2.39
N ASP A 81 2.63 3.76 1.16
CA ASP A 81 3.83 3.14 0.63
C ASP A 81 4.53 4.07 -0.35
N LYS A 82 5.85 4.21 -0.18
CA LYS A 82 6.65 5.15 -0.99
C LYS A 82 6.82 4.69 -2.44
N TYR A 83 7.02 3.39 -2.67
CA TYR A 83 7.42 2.84 -3.96
C TYR A 83 6.28 2.08 -4.61
N PHE A 84 5.90 0.92 -4.07
CA PHE A 84 4.93 0.05 -4.73
C PHE A 84 4.16 -0.80 -3.73
N VAL A 85 3.05 -1.36 -4.21
CA VAL A 85 2.30 -2.44 -3.56
C VAL A 85 2.24 -3.64 -4.51
N LYS A 86 2.79 -4.77 -4.11
CA LYS A 86 2.64 -6.07 -4.76
C LYS A 86 1.88 -6.99 -3.78
N GLY A 87 0.58 -7.18 -3.99
CA GLY A 87 -0.26 -8.00 -3.11
C GLY A 87 -1.53 -7.30 -2.61
N MET A 88 -1.76 -7.28 -1.29
CA MET A 88 -2.97 -6.72 -0.69
C MET A 88 -2.66 -5.58 0.28
N GLN A 89 -3.37 -4.47 0.15
CA GLN A 89 -3.31 -3.35 1.10
C GLN A 89 -4.74 -3.01 1.57
N VAL A 90 -4.97 -3.04 2.87
CA VAL A 90 -6.29 -2.80 3.47
C VAL A 90 -6.17 -1.73 4.52
N ALA A 91 -7.00 -0.69 4.48
CA ALA A 91 -7.05 0.35 5.51
C ALA A 91 -8.49 0.73 5.88
N GLY A 92 -8.72 1.19 7.10
CA GLY A 92 -10.05 1.68 7.50
C GLY A 92 -10.51 2.92 6.71
N PHE A 93 -9.60 3.87 6.44
CA PHE A 93 -9.90 5.12 5.76
C PHE A 93 -9.34 5.19 4.34
N GLY A 94 -8.03 5.03 4.17
CA GLY A 94 -7.41 5.19 2.86
C GLY A 94 -6.04 4.52 2.70
N ASN A 95 -5.73 4.19 1.46
CA ASN A 95 -4.46 3.62 1.03
C ASN A 95 -3.79 4.53 -0.01
N ILE A 96 -2.46 4.65 0.06
CA ILE A 96 -1.64 5.48 -0.84
C ILE A 96 -0.44 4.66 -1.29
N SER A 97 -0.20 4.56 -2.59
CA SER A 97 1.02 4.03 -3.18
C SER A 97 1.70 5.10 -4.04
N GLY A 98 2.99 5.33 -3.83
CA GLY A 98 3.80 6.28 -4.61
C GLY A 98 4.25 5.78 -5.99
N GLY A 99 3.77 4.61 -6.41
CA GLY A 99 4.05 4.02 -7.72
C GLY A 99 3.07 2.89 -8.00
N SER A 100 3.55 1.85 -8.68
CA SER A 100 2.70 0.73 -9.10
C SER A 100 2.02 -0.01 -7.92
N ALA A 101 0.73 -0.32 -8.09
CA ALA A 101 -0.04 -1.17 -7.19
C ALA A 101 -0.57 -2.39 -7.94
N ILE A 102 0.19 -3.49 -7.89
CA ILE A 102 -0.14 -4.78 -8.49
C ILE A 102 -0.85 -5.62 -7.42
N GLY A 103 -2.18 -5.65 -7.48
CA GLY A 103 -3.01 -6.47 -6.58
C GLY A 103 -4.28 -5.75 -6.16
N ALA A 104 -4.66 -5.87 -4.88
CA ALA A 104 -5.90 -5.32 -4.36
C ALA A 104 -5.64 -4.27 -3.27
N GLN A 105 -6.21 -3.09 -3.43
CA GLN A 105 -6.30 -2.07 -2.39
C GLN A 105 -7.75 -1.92 -1.94
N VAL A 106 -8.00 -1.98 -0.63
CA VAL A 106 -9.34 -1.87 -0.05
C VAL A 106 -9.34 -0.85 1.07
N SER A 107 -10.24 0.13 0.98
CA SER A 107 -10.40 1.14 2.03
C SER A 107 -11.80 1.73 2.05
N GLY A 108 -12.13 2.45 3.13
CA GLY A 108 -13.45 3.08 3.29
C GLY A 108 -13.70 4.28 2.37
N PHE A 109 -12.66 5.06 2.04
CA PHE A 109 -12.81 6.33 1.33
C PHE A 109 -12.01 6.42 0.04
N PHE A 110 -10.72 6.08 0.05
CA PHE A 110 -9.90 6.19 -1.17
C PHE A 110 -8.76 5.17 -1.23
N ASN A 111 -8.46 4.72 -2.44
CA ASN A 111 -7.20 4.07 -2.77
C ASN A 111 -6.55 4.91 -3.86
N TYR A 112 -5.34 5.40 -3.59
CA TYR A 112 -4.61 6.28 -4.49
C TYR A 112 -3.30 5.64 -4.91
N GLN A 113 -2.99 5.69 -6.21
CA GLN A 113 -1.69 5.33 -6.75
C GLN A 113 -1.13 6.49 -7.57
N GLU A 114 0.12 6.84 -7.33
CA GLU A 114 0.83 7.76 -8.20
C GLU A 114 1.22 7.03 -9.48
N THR A 115 0.88 7.62 -10.63
CA THR A 115 1.36 7.12 -11.92
C THR A 115 2.70 7.81 -12.18
N LEU A 116 3.80 7.09 -12.00
CA LEU A 116 5.10 7.60 -12.45
C LEU A 116 5.07 7.68 -13.98
N HIS A 117 4.71 8.85 -14.50
CA HIS A 117 5.05 9.20 -15.86
C HIS A 117 6.57 9.28 -15.94
N ALA A 118 7.17 8.37 -16.69
CA ALA A 118 8.56 8.47 -17.11
C ALA A 118 8.72 9.75 -17.96
N GLU A 119 8.87 10.90 -17.33
CA GLU A 119 9.37 12.10 -17.98
C GLU A 119 10.85 11.89 -18.31
N HIS A 120 11.04 11.30 -19.49
CA HIS A 120 12.05 11.67 -20.48
C HIS A 120 13.36 12.26 -19.94
N ASN A 121 14.39 11.40 -19.93
CA ASN A 121 15.81 11.71 -20.10
C ASN A 121 16.07 12.64 -21.31
N LEU A 122 15.77 13.93 -21.20
CA LEU A 122 16.03 14.91 -22.27
C LEU A 122 16.71 16.19 -21.76
N GLN A 123 17.62 16.05 -20.79
CA GLN A 123 18.59 17.09 -20.44
C GLN A 123 20.04 16.59 -20.37
N ALA A 124 20.36 15.49 -21.03
CA ALA A 124 21.75 15.02 -21.18
C ALA A 124 22.09 14.79 -22.68
N ILE A 125 22.05 15.87 -23.46
CA ILE A 125 22.79 16.04 -24.73
C ILE A 125 23.47 17.39 -24.66
#